data_AF-A0A3A8ZMK0-F1
#
_entry.id   AF-A0A3A8ZMK0-F1
#
_cell.length_a   1.000
_cell.length_b   1.000
_cell.length_c   1.000
_cell.angle_alpha   90.00
_cell.angle_beta   90.00
_cell.angle_gamma   90.00
#
_symmetry.space_group_name_H-M   'P 1'
#
loop_
_entity.id
_entity.type
_entity.pdbx_description
1 polymer ?
#
loop_
_entity_poly.entity_id
_entity_poly.type
_entity_poly.pdbx_seq_one_letter_code
_entity_poly.pdbx_strand_id
1 'polypeptide(L)' 'MSTEKPRLVIYTDQETLNKLDIIAKAQNRSRGNLSDTILKDYIHSYEEEHGRINSAELSVTKTG' A
#
# COMPACT_ATOMS: atom_id res chain seq x y z
N MET A 1 -16.32 4.54 16.20
CA MET A 1 -16.09 3.13 15.84
C MET A 1 -14.64 3.01 15.44
N SER A 2 -13.84 2.15 16.09
CA SER A 2 -12.43 2.02 15.75
C SER A 2 -12.30 1.22 14.45
N THR A 3 -12.29 1.92 13.32
CA THR A 3 -11.86 1.40 12.02
C THR A 3 -10.35 1.33 12.00
N GLU A 4 -9.77 0.42 12.76
CA GLU A 4 -8.32 0.17 12.71
C GLU A 4 -7.99 -0.47 11.37
N LYS A 5 -7.62 0.37 10.39
CA LYS A 5 -7.06 -0.11 9.14
C LYS A 5 -5.73 -0.81 9.45
N PRO A 6 -5.43 -1.95 8.81
CA PRO A 6 -4.11 -2.57 8.88
C PRO A 6 -3.02 -1.54 8.61
N ARG A 7 -1.95 -1.54 9.42
CA ARG A 7 -0.86 -0.57 9.33
C ARG A 7 0.32 -1.19 8.60
N LEU A 8 0.77 -0.51 7.55
CA LEU A 8 2.05 -0.75 6.90
C LEU A 8 3.04 0.36 7.31
N VAL A 9 4.22 -0.02 7.80
CA VAL A 9 5.32 0.90 8.12
C VAL A 9 6.46 0.62 7.16
N ILE A 10 6.95 1.66 6.48
CA ILE A 10 8.05 1.57 5.52
C ILE A 10 9.19 2.47 6.00
N TYR A 11 10.39 1.91 6.07
CA TYR A 11 11.63 2.67 6.27
C TYR A 11 12.28 2.87 4.92
N THR A 12 12.60 4.12 4.59
CA THR A 12 13.23 4.51 3.33
C THR A 12 14.10 5.74 3.57
N ASP A 13 14.95 6.07 2.59
CA ASP A 13 15.73 7.29 2.63
C ASP A 13 14.87 8.56 2.49
N GLN A 14 15.42 9.68 2.95
CA GLN A 14 14.72 10.97 2.94
C GLN A 14 14.47 11.50 1.52
N GLU A 15 15.31 11.17 0.54
CA GLU A 15 15.15 11.62 -0.84
C GLU A 15 13.89 11.01 -1.46
N THR A 16 13.69 9.71 -1.27
CA THR A 16 12.49 8.98 -1.70
C THR A 16 11.23 9.56 -1.02
N LEU A 17 11.30 9.84 0.28
CA LEU A 17 10.18 10.42 1.00
C LEU A 17 9.81 11.82 0.46
N ASN A 18 10.82 12.65 0.17
CA ASN A 18 10.64 13.99 -0.39
C ASN A 18 9.99 13.93 -1.79
N LYS A 19 10.45 13.02 -2.66
CA LYS A 19 9.86 12.82 -3.99
C LYS A 19 8.38 12.44 -3.89
N LEU A 20 8.06 11.54 -2.96
CA LEU A 20 6.68 11.11 -2.73
C LEU A 20 5.80 12.29 -2.25
N ASP A 21 6.30 13.13 -1.35
CA ASP A 21 5.58 14.32 -0.87
C ASP A 21 5.34 15.35 -1.98
N ILE A 22 6.31 15.53 -2.89
CA ILE A 22 6.17 16.41 -4.07
C ILE A 22 5.04 15.90 -4.98
N ILE A 23 5.04 14.60 -5.29
CA ILE A 23 4.01 13.99 -6.15
C ILE A 23 2.63 14.08 -5.49
N ALA A 24 2.54 13.80 -4.19
CA ALA A 24 1.29 13.88 -3.44
C ALA A 24 0.69 15.29 -3.51
N LYS A 25 1.51 16.31 -3.31
CA LYS A 25 1.09 17.72 -3.45
C LYS A 25 0.63 18.06 -4.85
N ALA A 26 1.37 17.64 -5.89
CA ALA A 26 1.00 17.88 -7.28
C ALA A 26 -0.36 17.26 -7.65
N GLN A 27 -0.72 16.12 -7.03
CA GLN A 27 -1.99 15.44 -7.26
C GLN A 27 -3.10 15.85 -6.28
N ASN A 28 -2.86 16.82 -5.39
CA ASN A 28 -3.77 17.23 -4.32
C ASN A 28 -4.23 16.05 -3.44
N ARG A 29 -3.29 15.16 -3.07
CA ARG A 29 -3.52 13.97 -2.25
C ARG A 29 -2.64 13.99 -1.00
N SER A 30 -3.07 13.30 0.06
CA SER A 30 -2.19 13.01 1.19
C SER A 30 -1.15 11.96 0.77
N ARG A 31 0.03 11.98 1.40
CA ARG A 31 1.05 10.95 1.19
C ARG A 31 0.49 9.55 1.39
N GLY A 32 -0.27 9.32 2.47
CA GLY A 32 -0.87 8.02 2.77
C GLY A 32 -1.84 7.55 1.69
N ASN A 33 -2.68 8.43 1.15
CA ASN A 33 -3.62 8.08 0.08
C ASN A 33 -2.89 7.77 -1.23
N LEU A 34 -1.84 8.53 -1.56
CA LEU A 34 -0.99 8.25 -2.71
C LEU A 34 -0.30 6.90 -2.55
N SER A 35 0.30 6.61 -1.39
CA SER A 35 0.95 5.33 -1.11
C SER A 35 -0.01 4.15 -1.22
N ASP A 36 -1.24 4.27 -0.69
CA ASP A 36 -2.27 3.23 -0.81
C ASP A 36 -2.66 2.99 -2.29
N THR A 37 -2.73 4.06 -3.08
CA THR A 37 -3.02 3.96 -4.53
C THR A 37 -1.88 3.22 -5.24
N ILE A 38 -0.63 3.65 -5.04
CA ILE A 38 0.55 3.03 -5.65
C ILE A 38 0.64 1.53 -5.31
N LEU A 39 0.38 1.16 -4.05
CA LEU A 39 0.41 -0.23 -3.62
C LEU A 39 -0.66 -1.07 -4.33
N LYS A 40 -1.88 -0.55 -4.45
CA LYS A 40 -2.98 -1.24 -5.15
C LYS A 40 -2.70 -1.38 -6.64
N ASP A 41 -2.20 -0.33 -7.27
CA ASP A 41 -1.87 -0.31 -8.70
C ASP A 41 -0.75 -1.31 -9.01
N TYR A 42 0.25 -1.42 -8.12
CA TYR A 42 1.33 -2.41 -8.23
C TYR A 42 0.79 -3.83 -8.12
N ILE A 43 -0.03 -4.13 -7.09
CA ILE A 43 -0.62 -5.46 -6.91
C ILE A 43 -1.47 -5.82 -8.13
N HIS A 44 -2.29 -4.89 -8.62
CA HIS A 44 -3.12 -5.10 -9.79
C HIS A 44 -2.30 -5.46 -11.02
N SER A 45 -1.27 -4.66 -11.34
CA SER A 45 -0.38 -4.90 -12.48
C SER A 45 0.33 -6.27 -12.35
N TYR A 46 0.78 -6.62 -11.14
CA TYR A 46 1.42 -7.91 -10.87
C TYR A 46 0.46 -9.08 -11.10
N GLU A 47 -0.81 -8.95 -10.66
CA GLU A 47 -1.82 -9.98 -10.88
C GLU A 47 -2.20 -10.16 -12.37
N GLU A 48 -2.14 -9.09 -13.17
CA GLU A 48 -2.37 -9.17 -14.61
C GLU A 48 -1.25 -9.94 -15.33
N GLU A 49 0.00 -9.79 -14.88
CA GLU A 49 1.16 -10.47 -15.48
C GLU A 49 1.33 -11.92 -15.00
N HIS A 50 1.09 -12.18 -13.71
CA HIS A 50 1.43 -13.47 -13.08
C HIS A 50 0.22 -14.31 -12.69
N GLY A 51 -0.99 -13.80 -12.90
CA GLY A 51 -2.23 -14.41 -12.41
C GLY A 51 -2.62 -13.91 -11.01
N ARG A 52 -3.87 -14.16 -10.63
CA ARG A 52 -4.47 -13.64 -9.38
C ARG A 52 -3.80 -14.22 -8.15
N ILE A 53 -3.54 -13.37 -7.15
CA ILE A 53 -3.04 -13.79 -5.85
C ILE A 53 -4.22 -14.35 -5.06
N ASN A 54 -4.16 -15.65 -4.71
CA ASN A 54 -5.21 -16.26 -3.92
C ASN A 54 -5.01 -15.94 -2.43
N SER A 55 -5.77 -14.99 -1.90
CA SER A 55 -5.69 -14.56 -0.50
C SER A 55 -6.33 -15.54 0.50
N ALA A 56 -6.89 -16.66 0.04
CA ALA A 56 -7.55 -17.65 0.90
C ALA A 56 -6.60 -18.29 1.94
N GLU A 57 -5.29 -18.36 1.65
CA GLU A 57 -4.28 -18.90 2.58
C GLU A 57 -3.81 -17.89 3.63
N LEU A 58 -4.14 -16.60 3.49
CA LEU A 58 -3.74 -15.54 4.44
C LEU A 58 -4.64 -15.50 5.69
N SER A 59 -5.69 -16.32 5.73
CA SER A 59 -6.68 -16.36 6.82
C SER A 59 -6.42 -17.44 7.87
N VAL A 60 -5.18 -17.93 8.00
CA VAL A 60 -4.75 -18.87 9.05
C VAL A 60 -3.68 -18.25 9.94
N THR A 61 -4.10 -17.47 10.94
CA THR A 61 -3.66 -17.60 12.34
C THR A 61 -4.44 -16.67 13.27
N LYS A 62 -5.51 -17.20 13.86
CA LYS A 62 -5.87 -16.88 15.24
C LYS A 62 -6.13 -18.22 15.95
N THR A 63 -5.04 -18.85 16.39
CA THR A 63 -5.08 -19.94 17.35
C THR A 63 -4.42 -19.45 18.62
N GLY A 64 -5.21 -19.40 19.70
CA GLY A 64 -4.76 -19.23 21.09
C GLY A 64 -4.80 -17.80 21.59
#